data_AF-A0A1T4LBD6-F1
#
_entry.id   AF-A0A1T4LBD6-F1
#
_cell.length_a   1.000
_cell.length_b   1.000
_cell.length_c   1.000
_cell.angle_alpha   90.00
_cell.angle_beta   90.00
_cell.angle_gamma   90.00
#
_symmetry.space_group_name_H-M   'P 1'
#
loop_
_entity.id
_entity.type
_entity.pdbx_description
1 polymer ?
#
loop_
_entity_poly.entity_id
_entity_poly.type
_entity_poly.pdbx_seq_one_letter_code
_entity_poly.pdbx_strand_id
1 'polypeptide(L)'
;MSVEENVEFYTVKTKIMDVASDSVFGSWGRLIFPVDSGYYSGMRLGNLRLAWYSHIDSEMTVEICNYLKNQTLQGNRVFYDIYMEEEKAADPAKANTGIFFLQRK
;
A
#
# COMPACT_ATOMS: atom_id res chain seq x y z
N MET A 1 20.90 18.60 -13.12
CA MET A 1 20.12 17.56 -13.82
C MET A 1 20.47 16.26 -13.12
N SER A 2 19.63 15.85 -12.17
CA SER A 2 19.84 14.61 -11.42
C SER A 2 18.77 13.65 -11.92
N VAL A 3 19.20 12.57 -12.56
CA VAL A 3 18.31 11.46 -12.85
C VAL A 3 18.01 10.83 -11.50
N GLU A 4 16.82 11.02 -10.96
CA GLU A 4 16.37 10.22 -9.81
C GLU A 4 16.35 8.77 -10.29
N GLU A 5 17.27 7.94 -9.81
CA GLU A 5 17.15 6.50 -9.94
C GLU A 5 15.84 6.10 -9.27
N ASN A 6 14.84 5.70 -10.07
CA ASN A 6 13.67 4.99 -9.57
C ASN A 6 14.17 3.63 -9.07
N VAL A 7 14.50 3.56 -7.79
CA VAL A 7 14.85 2.30 -7.13
C VAL A 7 13.60 1.41 -7.15
N GLU A 8 13.62 0.37 -7.97
CA GLU A 8 12.59 -0.66 -7.97
C GLU A 8 12.83 -1.62 -6.80
N PHE A 9 12.12 -1.40 -5.69
CA PHE A 9 12.16 -2.28 -4.51
C PHE A 9 11.33 -3.54 -4.71
N TYR A 10 10.24 -3.43 -5.46
CA TYR A 10 9.27 -4.49 -5.70
C TYR A 10 9.08 -4.74 -7.18
N THR A 11 8.69 -5.97 -7.51
CA THR A 11 8.39 -6.41 -8.87
C THR A 11 7.05 -7.15 -8.88
N VAL A 12 6.55 -7.50 -10.06
CA VAL A 12 5.37 -8.36 -10.22
C VAL A 12 5.51 -9.72 -9.49
N LYS A 13 6.74 -10.16 -9.18
CA LYS A 13 7.01 -11.41 -8.47
C LYS A 13 6.97 -11.26 -6.94
N THR A 14 7.03 -10.04 -6.41
CA THR A 14 7.01 -9.76 -4.97
C THR A 14 5.70 -10.22 -4.35
N LYS A 15 5.75 -10.86 -3.18
CA LYS A 15 4.53 -11.28 -2.48
C LYS A 15 3.81 -10.06 -1.92
N ILE A 16 2.48 -10.09 -1.94
CA ILE A 16 1.63 -9.06 -1.34
C ILE A 16 1.97 -8.87 0.15
N MET A 17 2.17 -9.99 0.87
CA MET A 17 2.54 -9.96 2.29
C MET A 17 3.91 -9.34 2.56
N ASP A 18 4.88 -9.51 1.65
CA ASP A 18 6.22 -8.92 1.82
C ASP A 18 6.15 -7.38 1.72
N VAL A 19 5.25 -6.84 0.88
CA VAL A 19 4.98 -5.40 0.81
C VAL A 19 4.20 -4.93 2.04
N ALA A 20 3.13 -5.63 2.41
CA ALA A 20 2.25 -5.23 3.52
C ALA A 20 2.94 -5.25 4.89
N SER A 21 3.99 -6.08 5.05
CA SER A 21 4.79 -6.19 6.27
C SER A 21 6.15 -5.47 6.20
N ASP A 22 6.40 -4.69 5.14
CA ASP A 22 7.65 -3.96 5.01
C ASP A 22 7.77 -2.94 6.16
N SER A 23 8.84 -3.08 6.94
CA SER A 23 9.11 -2.26 8.13
C SER A 23 9.10 -0.76 7.85
N VAL A 24 9.39 -0.33 6.62
CA VAL A 24 9.34 1.08 6.21
C VAL A 24 7.96 1.69 6.43
N PHE A 25 6.89 0.90 6.27
CA PHE A 25 5.52 1.36 6.42
C PHE A 25 5.00 1.30 7.86
N GLY A 26 5.74 0.67 8.78
CA GLY A 26 5.29 0.49 10.15
C GLY A 26 3.90 -0.16 10.23
N SER A 27 3.03 0.40 11.08
CA SER A 27 1.71 -0.18 11.34
C SER A 27 0.74 -0.09 10.17
N TRP A 28 0.84 0.93 9.30
CA TRP A 28 -0.14 1.16 8.23
C TRP A 28 0.11 0.32 6.97
N GLY A 29 1.26 -0.35 6.84
CA GLY A 29 1.59 -1.18 5.66
C GLY A 29 0.52 -2.25 5.35
N ARG A 30 -0.11 -2.79 6.39
CA ARG A 30 -1.23 -3.75 6.29
C ARG A 30 -2.47 -3.22 5.55
N LEU A 31 -2.57 -1.90 5.39
CA LEU A 31 -3.70 -1.20 4.76
C LEU A 31 -3.47 -0.91 3.27
N ILE A 32 -2.29 -1.23 2.73
CA ILE A 32 -1.99 -1.05 1.30
C ILE A 32 -2.87 -1.96 0.43
N PHE A 33 -3.27 -3.11 0.97
CA PHE A 33 -4.18 -4.07 0.33
C PHE A 33 -5.45 -4.22 1.17
N PRO A 34 -6.55 -4.75 0.60
CA PRO A 34 -7.76 -5.00 1.35
C PRO A 34 -7.49 -5.88 2.58
N VAL A 35 -7.96 -5.44 3.75
CA VAL A 35 -7.74 -6.13 5.03
C VAL A 35 -8.47 -7.47 5.09
N ASP A 36 -9.65 -7.54 4.50
CA ASP A 36 -10.41 -8.78 4.41
C ASP A 36 -10.06 -9.52 3.11
N SER A 37 -9.57 -10.75 3.29
CA SER A 37 -9.18 -11.69 2.24
C SER A 37 -10.28 -12.02 1.24
N GLY A 38 -11.55 -11.82 1.58
CA GLY A 38 -12.67 -12.01 0.64
C GLY A 38 -12.67 -11.00 -0.51
N TYR A 39 -12.00 -9.85 -0.35
CA TYR A 39 -11.99 -8.78 -1.35
C TYR A 39 -10.85 -8.89 -2.36
N TYR A 40 -9.86 -9.75 -2.13
CA TYR A 40 -8.76 -9.93 -3.05
C TYR A 40 -8.27 -11.38 -3.12
N SER A 41 -7.63 -11.72 -4.22
CA SER A 41 -6.93 -12.99 -4.40
C SER A 41 -5.61 -12.77 -5.11
N GLY A 42 -4.81 -13.83 -5.21
CA GLY A 42 -3.42 -13.73 -5.64
C GLY A 42 -2.47 -13.68 -4.44
N MET A 43 -1.21 -14.03 -4.70
CA MET A 43 -0.16 -14.07 -3.68
C MET A 43 0.92 -13.03 -3.94
N ARG A 44 0.99 -12.50 -5.17
CA ARG A 44 2.04 -11.62 -5.67
C ARG A 44 1.42 -10.41 -6.34
N LEU A 45 2.16 -9.31 -6.45
CA LEU A 45 1.66 -8.09 -7.09
C LEU A 45 1.18 -8.35 -8.52
N GLY A 46 1.90 -9.20 -9.26
CA GLY A 46 1.56 -9.56 -10.64
C GLY A 46 0.29 -10.39 -10.84
N ASN A 47 -0.25 -10.97 -9.77
CA ASN A 47 -1.48 -11.78 -9.85
C ASN A 47 -2.55 -11.34 -8.86
N LEU A 48 -2.42 -10.13 -8.31
CA LEU A 48 -3.45 -9.50 -7.50
C LEU A 48 -4.73 -9.38 -8.32
N ARG A 49 -5.82 -9.89 -7.75
CA ARG A 49 -7.17 -9.74 -8.27
C ARG A 49 -8.06 -9.18 -7.17
N LEU A 50 -8.99 -8.31 -7.51
CA LEU A 50 -10.00 -7.79 -6.59
C LEU A 50 -11.36 -8.37 -6.98
N ALA A 51 -12.19 -8.70 -5.99
CA ALA A 51 -13.43 -9.46 -6.18
C ALA A 51 -14.40 -8.84 -7.22
N TRP A 52 -14.41 -7.51 -7.34
CA TRP A 52 -15.37 -6.77 -8.17
C TRP A 52 -14.71 -5.88 -9.24
N TYR A 53 -13.40 -6.00 -9.45
CA TYR A 53 -12.67 -5.22 -10.45
C TYR A 53 -12.03 -6.13 -11.49
N SER A 54 -12.40 -5.91 -12.75
CA SER A 54 -11.95 -6.71 -13.89
C SER A 54 -10.67 -6.19 -14.55
N HIS A 55 -10.31 -4.93 -14.32
CA HIS A 55 -9.17 -4.27 -14.94
C HIS A 55 -8.17 -3.84 -13.88
N ILE A 56 -7.24 -4.73 -13.56
CA ILE A 56 -6.10 -4.47 -12.70
C ILE A 56 -4.85 -4.58 -13.55
N ASP A 57 -4.09 -3.48 -13.61
CA ASP A 57 -2.78 -3.45 -14.22
C ASP A 57 -1.73 -3.79 -13.15
N SER A 58 -1.04 -4.91 -13.34
CA SER A 58 0.00 -5.37 -12.42
C SER A 58 1.19 -4.43 -12.35
N GLU A 59 1.57 -3.81 -13.46
CA GLU A 59 2.71 -2.89 -13.50
C GLU A 59 2.37 -1.60 -12.75
N MET A 60 1.15 -1.10 -12.95
CA MET A 60 0.62 0.01 -12.16
C MET A 60 0.60 -0.29 -10.65
N THR A 61 0.23 -1.52 -10.26
CA THR A 61 0.25 -1.95 -8.86
C THR A 61 1.66 -1.92 -8.28
N VAL A 62 2.65 -2.42 -9.05
CA VAL A 62 4.08 -2.40 -8.67
C VAL A 62 4.58 -0.96 -8.56
N GLU A 63 4.25 -0.10 -9.52
CA GLU A 63 4.62 1.31 -9.53
C GLU A 63 4.10 2.03 -8.27
N ILE A 64 2.82 1.84 -7.90
CA ILE A 64 2.24 2.44 -6.70
C ILE A 64 2.95 1.94 -5.42
N CYS A 65 3.23 0.64 -5.32
CA CYS A 65 3.93 0.09 -4.14
C CYS A 65 5.36 0.67 -4.01
N ASN A 66 6.08 0.77 -5.13
CA ASN A 66 7.41 1.38 -5.16
C ASN A 66 7.37 2.88 -4.83
N TYR A 67 6.38 3.60 -5.36
CA TYR A 67 6.15 5.01 -5.03
C TYR A 67 5.96 5.21 -3.53
N LEU A 68 5.06 4.45 -2.90
CA LEU A 68 4.79 4.55 -1.46
C LEU A 68 6.06 4.32 -0.64
N LYS A 69 6.86 3.30 -0.99
CA LYS A 69 8.13 3.01 -0.30
C LYS A 69 9.14 4.13 -0.48
N ASN A 70 9.36 4.57 -1.72
CA ASN A 70 10.32 5.63 -2.03
C ASN A 70 9.96 6.94 -1.30
N GLN A 71 8.69 7.36 -1.33
CA GLN A 71 8.23 8.55 -0.63
C GLN A 71 8.38 8.43 0.89
N THR A 72 8.07 7.27 1.46
CA THR A 72 8.24 7.04 2.91
C THR A 72 9.71 7.09 3.30
N LEU A 73 10.62 6.50 2.51
CA LEU A 73 12.07 6.58 2.74
C LEU A 73 12.63 8.00 2.62
N GLN A 74 12.02 8.84 1.78
CA GLN A 74 12.36 10.26 1.67
C GLN A 74 11.79 11.12 2.82
N GLY A 75 11.02 10.52 3.74
CA GLY A 75 10.38 11.22 4.86
C GLY A 75 9.08 11.94 4.48
N ASN A 76 8.57 11.72 3.26
CA ASN A 76 7.30 12.29 2.83
C ASN A 76 6.12 11.50 3.40
N ARG A 77 5.06 12.21 3.80
CA ARG A 77 3.85 11.58 4.34
C ARG A 77 2.93 11.12 3.22
N VAL A 78 2.77 9.80 3.10
CA VAL A 78 1.86 9.17 2.13
C VAL A 78 0.59 8.59 2.76
N PHE A 79 0.56 8.38 4.07
CA PHE A 79 -0.59 7.84 4.80
C PHE A 79 -1.10 8.82 5.86
N TYR A 80 -2.42 8.95 5.92
CA TYR A 80 -3.14 9.76 6.89
C TYR A 80 -4.11 8.87 7.65
N ASP A 81 -3.80 8.69 8.94
CA ASP A 81 -4.76 8.21 9.90
C ASP A 81 -5.80 9.32 10.13
N ILE A 82 -7.08 8.95 10.03
CA ILE A 82 -8.19 9.90 10.06
C ILE A 82 -9.04 9.79 11.33
N TYR A 83 -8.72 8.83 12.22
CA TYR A 83 -9.44 8.62 13.46
C TYR A 83 -8.52 8.78 14.67
N MET A 84 -9.04 9.39 15.73
CA MET A 84 -8.33 9.51 16.99
C MET A 84 -8.30 8.18 17.75
N GLU A 85 -7.39 8.04 18.72
CA GLU A 85 -7.26 6.80 19.51
C GLU A 85 -8.52 6.49 20.32
N GLU A 86 -9.20 7.51 20.85
CA GLU A 86 -10.46 7.34 21.58
C GLU A 86 -11.57 6.81 20.66
N GLU A 87 -11.57 7.22 19.40
CA GLU A 87 -12.53 6.74 18.43
C GLU A 87 -12.27 5.28 18.04
N LYS A 88 -11.01 4.89 17.91
CA LYS A 88 -10.62 3.50 17.65
C LYS A 88 -10.86 2.61 18.86
N ALA A 89 -10.72 3.14 20.07
CA ALA A 89 -11.07 2.42 21.30
C ALA A 89 -12.57 2.14 21.38
N ALA A 90 -13.41 3.10 20.94
CA ALA A 90 -14.86 2.93 20.86
C ALA A 90 -15.30 2.02 19.71
N ASP A 91 -14.63 2.09 18.55
CA ASP A 91 -14.87 1.23 17.39
C ASP A 91 -13.54 0.76 16.76
N PRO A 92 -13.06 -0.45 17.12
CA PRO A 92 -11.77 -0.97 16.64
C PRO A 92 -11.67 -1.13 15.12
N ALA A 93 -12.78 -1.19 14.38
CA ALA A 93 -12.76 -1.29 12.92
C ALA A 93 -12.16 -0.03 12.28
N LYS A 94 -12.27 1.13 12.96
CA LYS A 94 -11.67 2.40 12.52
C LYS A 94 -10.15 2.33 12.38
N ALA A 95 -9.48 1.47 13.14
CA ALA A 95 -8.03 1.28 13.02
C ALA A 95 -7.61 0.72 11.64
N ASN A 96 -8.53 0.08 10.92
CA ASN A 96 -8.30 -0.47 9.58
C ASN A 96 -8.69 0.51 8.46
N THR A 97 -8.76 1.80 8.76
CA THR A 97 -9.15 2.85 7.81
C THR A 97 -8.10 3.97 7.79
N GLY A 98 -7.83 4.51 6.61
CA GLY A 98 -7.01 5.71 6.43
C GLY A 98 -6.99 6.15 4.97
N ILE A 99 -6.32 7.27 4.72
CA ILE A 99 -6.23 7.87 3.38
C ILE A 99 -4.79 7.78 2.89
N PHE A 100 -4.60 7.23 1.70
CA PHE A 100 -3.34 7.30 0.97
C PHE A 100 -3.32 8.52 0.05
N PHE A 101 -2.25 9.30 0.14
CA PHE A 101 -2.00 10.43 -0.76
C PHE A 101 -0.95 10.03 -1.79
N LEU A 102 -1.33 10.10 -3.06
CA LEU A 102 -0.49 9.80 -4.21
C LEU A 102 -0.38 11.06 -5.06
N GLN A 103 0.79 11.69 -5.06
CA GLN A 103 1.07 12.83 -5.92
C GLN A 103 1.85 12.35 -7.14
N ARG A 104 1.13 12.23 -8.27
CA ARG A 104 1.77 12.08 -9.58
C ARG A 104 2.14 13.46 -10.11
N LYS A 105 3.39 13.60 -10.56
CA LYS A 105 3.84 14.74 -11.37
C LYS A 105 3.52 14.48 -12.83
#